data_AF-A0A6G8MTF4-F1
#
_entry.id   AF-A0A6G8MTF4-F1
#
_cell.length_a   1.000
_cell.length_b   1.000
_cell.length_c   1.000
_cell.angle_alpha   90.00
_cell.angle_beta   90.00
_cell.angle_gamma   90.00
#
_symmetry.space_group_name_H-M   'P 1'
#
loop_
_entity.id
_entity.type
_entity.pdbx_description
1 polymer ?
#
loop_
_entity_poly.entity_id
_entity_poly.type
_entity_poly.pdbx_seq_one_letter_code
_entity_poly.pdbx_strand_id
1 'polypeptide(L)'
;FADIGDIVRGRDLFLGNTYESAQRDQLDKKLKNIFGKIYKDLTNGAQNYYKDDTDKNYYKLREDWWDANRGTIWKAITCSADKGNAYFRTTCSMNGSGAQANNYCRCGNDQPGNDKPNIDPPTYFDYVPQYLR
;
A
#
# COMPACT_ATOMS: atom_id res chain seq x y z
N PHE A 1 1.24 7.43 1.52
CA PHE A 1 1.40 5.96 1.47
C PHE A 1 0.27 5.26 2.21
N ALA A 2 0.12 5.46 3.53
CA ALA A 2 -0.95 4.83 4.30
C ALA A 2 -2.37 5.16 3.77
N ASP A 3 -2.65 6.43 3.48
CA ASP A 3 -3.96 6.81 2.91
C ASP A 3 -4.20 6.14 1.56
N ILE A 4 -3.21 6.14 0.65
CA ILE A 4 -3.29 5.41 -0.64
C ILE A 4 -3.62 3.93 -0.41
N GLY A 5 -3.00 3.30 0.59
CA GLY A 5 -3.30 1.93 0.99
C GLY A 5 -4.75 1.76 1.43
N ASP A 6 -5.30 2.70 2.20
CA ASP A 6 -6.72 2.69 2.57
C ASP A 6 -7.66 2.92 1.40
N ILE A 7 -7.29 3.76 0.42
CA ILE A 7 -8.07 3.94 -0.81
C ILE A 7 -8.16 2.61 -1.56
N VAL A 8 -7.02 1.98 -1.81
CA VAL A 8 -6.94 0.71 -2.57
C VAL A 8 -7.71 -0.39 -1.86
N ARG A 9 -7.57 -0.50 -0.53
CA ARG A 9 -8.25 -1.49 0.31
C ARG A 9 -9.71 -1.17 0.60
N GLY A 10 -10.22 0.00 0.21
CA GLY A 10 -11.59 0.41 0.49
C GLY A 10 -11.86 0.69 1.98
N ARG A 11 -10.83 1.10 2.73
CA ARG A 11 -10.89 1.43 4.16
C ARG A 11 -10.85 2.93 4.45
N ASP A 12 -10.69 3.75 3.41
CA ASP A 12 -10.59 5.20 3.55
C ASP A 12 -11.94 5.82 3.94
N LEU A 13 -11.92 6.67 4.97
CA LEU A 13 -13.05 7.34 5.60
C LEU A 13 -13.29 8.76 5.05
N PHE A 14 -12.57 9.19 4.01
CA PHE A 14 -12.70 10.55 3.50
C PHE A 14 -14.04 10.73 2.79
N LEU A 15 -14.95 11.45 3.44
CA LEU A 15 -16.28 11.77 2.91
C LEU A 15 -16.28 13.04 2.05
N GLY A 16 -15.38 14.01 2.32
CA GLY A 16 -15.23 15.25 1.54
C GLY A 16 -16.48 16.13 1.46
N ASN A 17 -16.44 17.15 0.60
CA ASN A 17 -17.64 17.88 0.18
C ASN A 17 -18.43 17.09 -0.89
N THR A 18 -19.64 17.51 -1.24
CA THR A 18 -20.52 16.79 -2.18
C THR A 18 -19.87 16.47 -3.53
N TYR A 19 -19.02 17.35 -4.05
CA TYR A 19 -18.29 17.13 -5.29
C TYR A 19 -17.20 16.06 -5.12
N GLU A 20 -16.43 16.12 -4.02
CA GLU A 20 -15.40 15.15 -3.69
C GLU A 20 -15.99 13.75 -3.42
N SER A 21 -17.12 13.66 -2.70
CA SER A 21 -17.81 12.39 -2.46
C SER A 21 -18.23 11.72 -3.78
N ALA A 22 -18.76 12.50 -4.73
CA ALA A 22 -19.18 11.97 -6.03
C ALA A 22 -17.98 11.44 -6.84
N GLN A 23 -16.82 12.10 -6.79
CA GLN A 23 -15.60 11.59 -7.41
C GLN A 23 -15.10 10.32 -6.70
N ARG A 24 -15.27 10.26 -5.38
CA ARG A 24 -14.92 9.08 -4.58
C ARG A 24 -15.72 7.85 -4.97
N ASP A 25 -17.02 8.01 -5.16
CA ASP A 25 -17.89 6.93 -5.62
C ASP A 25 -17.48 6.42 -7.01
N GLN A 26 -17.07 7.32 -7.91
CA GLN A 26 -16.55 6.93 -9.21
C GLN A 26 -15.24 6.15 -9.10
N LEU A 27 -14.34 6.59 -8.21
CA LEU A 27 -13.08 5.89 -7.94
C LEU A 27 -13.31 4.51 -7.35
N ASP A 28 -14.16 4.37 -6.34
CA ASP A 28 -14.47 3.08 -5.71
C ASP A 28 -15.13 2.12 -6.70
N LYS A 29 -16.06 2.60 -7.55
CA LYS A 29 -16.63 1.79 -8.65
C LYS A 29 -15.57 1.31 -9.63
N LYS A 30 -14.60 2.16 -9.99
CA LYS A 30 -13.48 1.76 -10.87
C LYS A 30 -12.60 0.71 -10.20
N LEU A 31 -12.26 0.88 -8.92
CA LEU A 31 -11.48 -0.09 -8.16
C LEU A 31 -12.23 -1.42 -8.04
N LYS A 32 -13.52 -1.42 -7.72
CA LYS A 32 -14.39 -2.61 -7.72
C LYS A 32 -14.33 -3.35 -9.04
N ASN A 33 -14.44 -2.62 -10.15
CA ASN A 33 -14.37 -3.20 -11.49
C ASN A 33 -13.00 -3.81 -11.80
N ILE A 34 -11.91 -3.16 -11.39
CA ILE A 34 -10.54 -3.66 -11.56
C ILE A 34 -10.35 -4.94 -10.74
N PHE A 35 -10.69 -4.93 -9.45
CA PHE A 35 -10.54 -6.10 -8.58
C PHE A 35 -11.47 -7.25 -8.99
N GLY A 36 -12.65 -6.95 -9.55
CA GLY A 36 -13.51 -7.96 -10.15
C GLY A 36 -12.91 -8.62 -11.39
N LYS A 37 -12.11 -7.90 -12.19
CA LYS A 37 -11.32 -8.49 -13.29
C LYS A 37 -10.16 -9.31 -12.76
N ILE A 38 -9.39 -8.77 -11.80
CA ILE A 38 -8.29 -9.50 -11.15
C ILE A 38 -8.80 -10.82 -10.57
N TYR A 39 -9.93 -10.81 -9.85
CA TYR A 39 -10.55 -12.01 -9.30
C TYR A 39 -10.86 -13.04 -10.39
N LYS A 40 -11.45 -12.62 -11.52
CA LYS A 40 -11.76 -13.51 -12.66
C LYS A 40 -10.51 -14.11 -13.30
N ASP A 41 -9.39 -13.39 -13.26
CA ASP A 41 -8.12 -13.81 -13.84
C ASP A 41 -7.27 -14.65 -12.87
N LEU A 42 -7.68 -14.82 -11.60
CA LEU A 42 -7.00 -15.69 -10.64
C LEU A 42 -7.04 -17.15 -11.10
N THR A 43 -5.89 -17.81 -11.13
CA THR A 43 -5.74 -19.21 -11.57
C THR A 43 -5.50 -20.16 -10.39
N ASN A 44 -5.32 -21.47 -10.68
CA ASN A 44 -4.89 -22.49 -9.71
C ASN A 44 -5.79 -22.61 -8.46
N GLY A 45 -7.09 -22.32 -8.61
CA GLY A 45 -8.06 -22.40 -7.51
C GLY A 45 -7.98 -21.23 -6.52
N ALA A 46 -7.15 -20.22 -6.75
CA ALA A 46 -7.07 -19.04 -5.88
C ALA A 46 -8.42 -18.30 -5.76
N GLN A 47 -9.28 -18.37 -6.78
CA GLN A 47 -10.65 -17.86 -6.72
C GLN A 47 -11.47 -18.43 -5.55
N ASN A 48 -11.25 -19.71 -5.21
CA ASN A 48 -11.96 -20.37 -4.11
C ASN A 48 -11.59 -19.78 -2.75
N TYR A 49 -10.36 -19.27 -2.61
CA TYR A 49 -9.89 -18.63 -1.37
C TYR A 49 -10.57 -17.26 -1.13
N TYR A 50 -10.99 -16.59 -2.21
CA TYR A 50 -11.65 -15.27 -2.19
C TYR A 50 -13.14 -15.33 -2.58
N LYS A 51 -13.74 -16.52 -2.68
CA LYS A 51 -15.12 -16.67 -3.17
C LYS A 51 -16.16 -15.88 -2.37
N ASP A 52 -16.00 -15.81 -1.05
CA ASP A 52 -16.93 -15.11 -0.14
C ASP A 52 -16.63 -13.61 -0.02
N ASP A 53 -15.63 -13.13 -0.77
CA ASP A 53 -15.13 -11.75 -0.77
C ASP A 53 -15.73 -10.92 -1.91
N THR A 54 -16.25 -11.57 -2.96
CA THR A 54 -16.86 -10.91 -4.14
C THR A 54 -18.01 -9.98 -3.76
N ASP A 55 -18.84 -10.44 -2.82
CA ASP A 55 -20.00 -9.69 -2.32
C ASP A 55 -19.60 -8.63 -1.29
N LYS A 56 -18.36 -8.72 -0.79
CA LYS A 56 -17.78 -7.86 0.24
C LYS A 56 -16.74 -6.91 -0.36
N ASN A 57 -16.98 -6.37 -1.56
CA ASN A 57 -16.07 -5.39 -2.18
C ASN A 57 -14.64 -5.90 -2.40
N TYR A 58 -14.40 -7.22 -2.42
CA TYR A 58 -13.08 -7.81 -2.56
C TYR A 58 -12.10 -7.35 -1.46
N TYR A 59 -12.55 -7.11 -0.21
CA TYR A 59 -11.70 -6.58 0.86
C TYR A 59 -10.46 -7.44 1.09
N LYS A 60 -10.61 -8.76 1.18
CA LYS A 60 -9.50 -9.68 1.40
C LYS A 60 -8.52 -9.69 0.23
N LEU A 61 -9.03 -9.77 -1.00
CA LEU A 61 -8.19 -9.71 -2.21
C LEU A 61 -7.45 -8.37 -2.34
N ARG A 62 -8.09 -7.25 -1.98
CA ARG A 62 -7.47 -5.93 -1.99
C ARG A 62 -6.39 -5.78 -0.93
N GLU A 63 -6.59 -6.37 0.26
CA GLU A 63 -5.61 -6.40 1.34
C GLU A 63 -4.37 -7.20 0.94
N ASP A 64 -4.56 -8.42 0.44
CA ASP A 64 -3.45 -9.28 0.00
C ASP A 64 -2.73 -8.66 -1.21
N TRP A 65 -3.46 -8.00 -2.11
CA TRP A 65 -2.85 -7.27 -3.22
C TRP A 65 -2.01 -6.08 -2.73
N TRP A 66 -2.47 -5.33 -1.73
CA TRP A 66 -1.67 -4.26 -1.15
C TRP A 66 -0.40 -4.80 -0.51
N ASP A 67 -0.51 -5.84 0.31
CA ASP A 67 0.63 -6.49 0.97
C ASP A 67 1.70 -6.94 -0.03
N ALA A 68 1.29 -7.58 -1.13
CA ALA A 68 2.19 -8.03 -2.18
C ALA A 68 2.87 -6.88 -2.97
N ASN A 69 2.25 -5.69 -3.04
CA ASN A 69 2.70 -4.59 -3.91
C ASN A 69 3.21 -3.36 -3.16
N ARG A 70 3.04 -3.29 -1.83
CA ARG A 70 3.37 -2.11 -1.01
C ARG A 70 4.83 -1.66 -1.15
N GLY A 71 5.76 -2.61 -1.30
CA GLY A 71 7.18 -2.32 -1.53
C GLY A 71 7.42 -1.59 -2.85
N THR A 72 6.80 -2.06 -3.94
CA THR A 72 6.88 -1.40 -5.25
C THR A 72 6.23 -0.02 -5.24
N ILE A 73 5.10 0.12 -4.55
CA ILE A 73 4.40 1.40 -4.40
C ILE A 73 5.27 2.39 -3.61
N TRP A 74 5.92 1.94 -2.53
CA TRP A 74 6.84 2.77 -1.77
C TRP A 74 8.04 3.25 -2.60
N LYS A 75 8.61 2.37 -3.44
CA LYS A 75 9.68 2.75 -4.38
C LYS A 75 9.22 3.87 -5.31
N ALA A 76 8.02 3.76 -5.88
CA ALA A 76 7.47 4.80 -6.74
C ALA A 76 7.27 6.14 -5.98
N ILE A 77 6.74 6.09 -4.75
CA ILE A 77 6.55 7.29 -3.90
C ILE A 77 7.87 7.97 -3.56
N THR A 78 8.93 7.18 -3.35
CA THR A 78 10.26 7.67 -2.96
C THR A 78 11.20 7.85 -4.14
N CYS A 79 10.70 7.81 -5.37
CA CYS A 79 11.51 7.92 -6.59
C CYS A 79 12.32 9.22 -6.65
N SER A 80 11.78 10.32 -6.14
CA SER A 80 12.46 11.62 -6.07
C SER A 80 13.03 11.94 -4.69
N ALA A 81 13.18 10.94 -3.81
CA ALA A 81 13.79 11.17 -2.51
C ALA A 81 15.30 11.40 -2.69
N ASP A 82 15.86 12.36 -1.95
CA ASP A 82 17.30 12.62 -1.93
C ASP A 82 17.99 11.83 -0.82
N LYS A 83 19.32 11.79 -0.87
CA LYS A 83 20.15 11.12 0.15
C LYS A 83 19.89 11.67 1.57
N GLY A 84 19.58 12.96 1.70
CA GLY A 84 19.26 13.59 2.98
C GLY A 84 17.86 13.29 3.51
N ASN A 85 16.98 12.70 2.71
CA ASN A 85 15.62 12.37 3.15
C ASN A 85 15.67 11.07 3.96
N ALA A 86 15.35 11.18 5.24
CA ALA A 86 15.31 10.05 6.16
C ALA A 86 13.89 9.76 6.63
N TYR A 87 13.57 8.46 6.79
CA TYR A 87 12.41 8.08 7.58
C TYR A 87 12.84 8.01 9.05
N PHE A 88 12.42 9.01 9.83
CA PHE A 88 12.95 9.33 11.16
C PHE A 88 12.59 8.31 12.25
N ARG A 89 11.64 7.40 12.01
CA ARG A 89 11.34 6.32 12.97
C ARG A 89 12.36 5.20 12.81
N THR A 90 12.87 4.74 13.96
CA THR A 90 13.75 3.58 14.08
C THR A 90 12.99 2.33 13.63
N THR A 91 13.26 1.85 12.42
CA THR A 91 12.42 0.84 11.76
C THR A 91 13.22 -0.18 10.95
N CYS A 92 14.48 0.10 10.64
CA CYS A 92 15.39 -0.83 9.98
C CYS A 92 16.42 -1.35 11.00
N SER A 93 16.33 -2.58 11.52
CA SER A 93 17.53 -3.18 12.13
C SER A 93 17.50 -4.70 12.11
N MET A 94 18.59 -5.29 11.60
CA MET A 94 18.89 -6.72 11.74
C MET A 94 19.43 -7.06 13.15
N ASN A 95 19.79 -6.07 14.00
CA ASN A 95 20.56 -6.29 15.23
C ASN A 95 20.21 -5.32 16.39
N GLY A 96 18.96 -4.87 16.52
CA GLY A 96 18.50 -4.09 17.69
C GLY A 96 19.04 -2.67 17.85
N SER A 97 19.81 -2.15 16.89
CA SER A 97 20.47 -0.83 16.95
C SER A 97 19.60 0.37 16.56
N GLY A 98 18.29 0.18 16.34
CA GLY A 98 17.40 1.29 15.98
C GLY A 98 17.79 2.01 14.69
N ALA A 99 18.33 1.31 13.68
CA ALA A 99 18.74 1.96 12.45
C ALA A 99 17.51 2.58 11.74
N GLN A 100 17.61 3.87 11.49
CA GLN A 100 16.61 4.62 10.73
C GLN A 100 16.90 4.40 9.23
N ALA A 101 15.89 4.59 8.37
CA ALA A 101 16.12 4.65 6.94
C ALA A 101 16.81 5.98 6.61
N ASN A 102 18.13 6.02 6.78
CA ASN A 102 18.92 7.26 6.83
C ASN A 102 19.12 7.92 5.46
N ASN A 103 18.85 7.19 4.37
CA ASN A 103 19.01 7.69 3.02
C ASN A 103 17.77 7.35 2.19
N TYR A 104 17.31 8.30 1.36
CA TYR A 104 16.25 8.10 0.37
C TYR A 104 14.90 7.61 0.92
N CYS A 105 14.66 7.74 2.24
CA CYS A 105 13.52 7.13 2.94
C CYS A 105 13.39 5.60 2.69
N ARG A 106 14.50 4.88 2.48
CA ARG A 106 14.51 3.44 2.15
C ARG A 106 15.49 2.64 3.02
N CYS A 107 15.16 1.39 3.34
CA CYS A 107 16.05 0.50 4.11
C CYS A 107 17.08 -0.20 3.19
N GLY A 108 18.12 -0.80 3.79
CA GLY A 108 19.00 -1.75 3.07
C GLY A 108 19.95 -1.15 2.03
N ASN A 109 20.23 0.16 2.10
CA ASN A 109 20.97 0.92 1.07
C ASN A 109 20.30 0.86 -0.31
N ASP A 110 18.97 0.76 -0.34
CA ASP A 110 18.18 0.91 -1.55
C ASP A 110 18.12 2.38 -1.97
N GLN A 111 18.21 2.66 -3.28
CA GLN A 111 18.29 4.02 -3.81
C GLN A 111 17.46 4.16 -5.10
N PRO A 112 16.87 5.34 -5.36
CA PRO A 112 16.16 5.58 -6.60
C PRO A 112 17.04 5.33 -7.83
N GLY A 113 16.50 4.63 -8.84
CA GLY A 113 17.22 4.30 -10.07
C GLY A 113 18.19 3.12 -9.96
N ASN A 114 18.41 2.56 -8.77
CA ASN A 114 19.15 1.32 -8.56
C ASN A 114 18.46 0.52 -7.43
N ASP A 115 17.22 0.11 -7.73
CA ASP A 115 16.33 -0.54 -6.79
C ASP A 115 16.82 -1.95 -6.44
N LYS A 116 16.88 -2.27 -5.15
CA LYS A 116 17.12 -3.62 -4.65
C LYS A 116 15.82 -4.44 -4.63
N PRO A 117 15.88 -5.74 -4.94
CA PRO A 117 14.71 -6.61 -4.81
C PRO A 117 14.32 -6.77 -3.34
N ASN A 118 13.02 -6.96 -3.09
CA ASN A 118 12.46 -7.34 -1.78
C ASN A 118 12.81 -6.41 -0.61
N ILE A 119 12.83 -5.09 -0.85
CA ILE A 119 12.98 -4.09 0.21
C ILE A 119 11.59 -3.71 0.73
N ASP A 120 11.34 -4.01 2.01
CA ASP A 120 10.13 -3.59 2.69
C ASP A 120 10.18 -2.07 3.00
N PRO A 121 9.06 -1.33 2.86
CA PRO A 121 8.98 0.06 3.29
C PRO A 121 9.35 0.20 4.77
N PRO A 122 10.09 1.25 5.17
CA PRO A 122 10.47 1.47 6.57
C PRO A 122 9.27 1.90 7.47
N THR A 123 8.04 1.83 6.98
CA THR A 123 6.84 2.32 7.67
C THR A 123 5.79 1.22 7.73
N TYR A 124 5.01 1.19 8.81
CA TYR A 124 3.84 0.33 8.99
C TYR A 124 2.56 1.14 9.21
N PHE A 125 2.58 2.45 8.93
CA PHE A 125 1.39 3.30 9.08
C PHE A 125 0.24 2.84 8.19
N ASP A 126 0.50 2.15 7.10
CA ASP A 126 -0.53 1.49 6.29
C ASP A 126 -1.24 0.34 7.03
N TYR A 127 -0.76 -0.12 8.17
CA TYR A 127 -1.48 -1.06 9.04
C TYR A 127 -2.04 -0.41 10.31
N VAL A 128 -1.91 0.92 10.46
CA VAL A 128 -2.52 1.68 11.55
C VAL A 128 -3.90 2.18 11.10
N PRO A 129 -4.98 1.97 11.89
CA PRO A 129 -6.31 2.49 11.56
C PRO A 129 -6.27 3.99 11.24
N GLN A 130 -6.97 4.41 10.18
CA GLN A 130 -6.89 5.80 9.67
C GLN A 130 -7.13 6.87 10.74
N TYR A 131 -8.08 6.65 11.63
CA TYR A 131 -8.41 7.57 12.71
C TYR A 131 -7.24 7.83 13.70
N LEU A 132 -6.32 6.88 13.82
CA LEU A 132 -5.19 6.93 14.77
C LEU A 132 -3.89 7.42 14.13
N ARG A 133 -3.88 7.72 12.82
CA ARG A 133 -2.69 8.16 12.09
C ARG A 133 -2.48 9.66 12.22
#